data_AF-A0A816HAI5-F1
#
_entry.id   AF-A0A816HAI5-F1
#
_cell.length_a   1.000
_cell.length_b   1.000
_cell.length_c   1.000
_cell.angle_alpha   90.00
_cell.angle_beta   90.00
_cell.angle_gamma   90.00
#
_symmetry.space_group_name_H-M   'P 1'
#
loop_
_entity.id
_entity.type
_entity.pdbx_description
1 polymer ?
#
loop_
_entity_poly.entity_id
_entity_poly.type
_entity_poly.pdbx_seq_one_letter_code
_entity_poly.pdbx_strand_id
1 'polypeptide(L)'
;IPLVEIIGAPWTDPAFVDLAMERYRSFGMEPIRLKKEVDGFVVNRLQYALLSSALQLVQDGVVEPEDVDRAITHGLACRWSFMGPFQTIDLNAPKGISDYFDRYGSSMQRVLTDMQFPSDWTQETVNKVDHCFRSKYPVGENGSGINEKKLWRDERLLDLAKHKQTYVDRDYRIVRFPLTVPNDQGRGMIQAIESELKQVYKQVQIRLVPADEANNMDFSAKPWNLAASQLGNNGIFCQLGGAKNVEFQQGHSIRFDISSVLDQMHIKNEQTLVIGPGAADQTYLSINGELVFNMKLDQYNKITTQRSYSSMIPKDTDEPCQQLYLPKTCGPFQHVMISTVDQQKSAILIEIDVQERLSAEHEEENNFISVIRRSVKQYSKGPMALGGIFRIEKGTVKA
;
A
#
# COMPACT_ATOMS: atom_id res chain seq x y z
N ILE A 1 3.84 14.74 16.59
CA ILE A 1 5.07 14.07 16.08
C ILE A 1 5.12 12.70 16.75
N PRO A 2 5.10 11.57 16.01
CA PRO A 2 4.92 10.24 16.58
C PRO A 2 6.21 9.53 17.03
N LEU A 3 7.39 10.02 16.64
CA LEU A 3 8.67 9.36 16.94
C LEU A 3 8.96 9.33 18.45
N VAL A 4 9.45 8.19 18.94
CA VAL A 4 9.91 8.01 20.33
C VAL A 4 11.27 7.31 20.34
N GLU A 5 12.29 7.93 20.94
CA GLU A 5 13.60 7.29 21.12
C GLU A 5 13.60 6.47 22.43
N ILE A 6 13.82 5.16 22.31
CA ILE A 6 13.87 4.24 23.45
C ILE A 6 15.30 3.75 23.64
N ILE A 7 15.86 4.05 24.81
CA ILE A 7 17.22 3.67 25.21
C ILE A 7 17.15 2.96 26.55
N GLY A 8 17.71 1.76 26.64
CA GLY A 8 17.95 1.10 27.92
C GLY A 8 19.31 1.53 28.48
N ALA A 9 19.38 1.81 29.79
CA ALA A 9 20.65 1.90 30.48
C ALA A 9 21.36 0.53 30.45
N PRO A 10 22.68 0.44 30.71
CA PRO A 10 23.40 -0.83 30.71
C PRO A 10 22.82 -1.91 31.65
N TRP A 11 22.08 -1.50 32.68
CA TRP A 11 21.40 -2.37 33.65
C TRP A 11 19.89 -2.56 33.38
N THR A 12 19.35 -1.93 32.34
CA THR A 12 17.93 -2.12 31.96
C THR A 12 17.76 -3.50 31.35
N ASP A 13 16.85 -4.30 31.92
CA ASP A 13 16.47 -5.59 31.33
C ASP A 13 15.88 -5.35 29.91
N PRO A 14 16.42 -6.00 28.86
CA PRO A 14 15.93 -5.88 27.49
C PRO A 14 14.41 -6.12 27.35
N ALA A 15 13.81 -6.94 28.21
CA ALA A 15 12.37 -7.19 28.20
C ALA A 15 11.54 -5.91 28.43
N PHE A 16 12.03 -4.96 29.24
CA PHE A 16 11.36 -3.68 29.43
C PHE A 16 11.48 -2.77 28.20
N VAL A 17 12.59 -2.86 27.46
CA VAL A 17 12.77 -2.15 26.19
C VAL A 17 11.83 -2.72 25.13
N ASP A 18 11.69 -4.05 25.04
CA ASP A 18 10.72 -4.73 24.17
C ASP A 18 9.28 -4.30 24.50
N LEU A 19 8.91 -4.33 25.79
CA LEU A 19 7.60 -3.89 26.27
C LEU A 19 7.33 -2.42 25.91
N ALA A 20 8.29 -1.53 26.11
CA ALA A 20 8.14 -0.11 25.76
C ALA A 20 7.91 0.08 24.26
N MET A 21 8.69 -0.60 23.41
CA MET A 21 8.50 -0.56 21.95
C MET A 21 7.09 -1.02 21.55
N GLU A 22 6.58 -2.10 22.14
CA GLU A 22 5.22 -2.58 21.86
C GLU A 22 4.16 -1.59 22.32
N ARG A 23 4.30 -1.06 23.55
CA ARG A 23 3.33 -0.10 24.12
C ARG A 23 3.25 1.19 23.32
N TYR A 24 4.38 1.78 22.94
CA TYR A 24 4.35 3.00 22.14
C TYR A 24 3.72 2.76 20.75
N ARG A 25 4.00 1.62 20.10
CA ARG A 25 3.30 1.25 18.86
C ARG A 25 1.79 1.15 19.05
N SER A 26 1.33 0.58 20.17
CA SER A 26 -0.10 0.48 20.47
C SER A 26 -0.80 1.84 20.62
N PHE A 27 -0.05 2.90 20.92
CA PHE A 27 -0.54 4.29 20.98
C PHE A 27 -0.44 5.03 19.64
N GLY A 28 -0.09 4.35 18.55
CA GLY A 28 0.12 4.98 17.25
C GLY A 28 1.40 5.80 17.15
N MET A 29 2.35 5.58 18.05
CA MET A 29 3.69 6.17 18.00
C MET A 29 4.63 5.29 17.18
N GLU A 30 5.75 5.87 16.75
CA GLU A 30 6.80 5.19 15.96
C GLU A 30 8.08 5.08 16.80
N PRO A 31 8.18 4.11 17.72
CA PRO A 31 9.35 4.00 18.58
C PRO A 31 10.56 3.42 17.83
N ILE A 32 11.74 3.98 18.11
CA ILE A 32 13.03 3.46 17.66
C ILE A 32 13.87 3.00 18.86
N ARG A 33 14.60 1.89 18.68
CA ARG A 33 15.51 1.35 19.70
C ARG A 33 16.92 1.84 19.44
N LEU A 34 17.51 2.54 20.41
CA LEU A 34 18.93 2.82 20.42
C LEU A 34 19.67 1.65 21.08
N LYS A 35 20.70 1.16 20.39
CA LYS A 35 21.52 0.05 20.89
C LYS A 35 22.52 0.48 21.97
N LYS A 36 22.85 1.77 22.01
CA LYS A 36 23.81 2.36 22.91
C LYS A 36 23.41 3.80 23.19
N GLU A 37 23.61 4.24 24.43
CA GLU A 37 23.50 5.64 24.81
C GLU A 37 24.60 6.48 24.15
N VAL A 38 24.19 7.62 23.60
CA VAL A 38 25.07 8.64 23.03
C VAL A 38 24.50 10.01 23.36
N ASP A 39 25.37 10.99 23.61
CA ASP A 39 24.94 12.36 23.87
C ASP A 39 24.12 12.91 22.70
N GLY A 40 22.94 13.45 23.03
CA GLY A 40 21.97 13.96 22.07
C GLY A 40 21.15 12.90 21.33
N PHE A 41 21.31 11.61 21.66
CA PHE A 41 20.58 10.51 21.02
C PHE A 41 20.69 10.54 19.47
N VAL A 42 19.74 10.02 18.71
CA VAL A 42 19.82 10.06 17.23
C VAL A 42 19.31 11.38 16.71
N VAL A 43 18.12 11.82 17.16
CA VAL A 43 17.43 12.98 16.58
C VAL A 43 18.23 14.27 16.78
N ASN A 44 18.68 14.57 18.01
CA ASN A 44 19.40 15.82 18.24
C ASN A 44 20.79 15.80 17.59
N ARG A 45 21.46 14.64 17.49
CA ARG A 45 22.74 14.56 16.77
C ARG A 45 22.61 14.93 15.29
N LEU A 46 21.56 14.42 14.63
CA LEU A 46 21.28 14.79 13.23
C LEU A 46 20.89 16.27 13.12
N GLN A 47 20.10 16.78 14.06
CA GLN A 47 19.73 18.20 14.11
C GLN A 47 20.95 19.11 14.30
N TYR A 48 21.86 18.78 15.22
CA TYR A 48 23.05 19.59 15.48
C TYR A 48 24.06 19.53 14.35
N ALA A 49 24.19 18.40 13.65
CA ALA A 49 25.03 18.33 12.45
C ALA A 49 24.51 19.29 11.36
N LEU A 50 23.20 19.32 11.14
CA LEU A 50 22.58 20.27 10.21
C LEU A 50 22.75 21.72 10.66
N LEU A 51 22.52 22.00 11.95
CA LEU A 51 22.64 23.35 12.52
C LEU A 51 24.08 23.88 12.47
N SER A 52 25.07 23.03 12.76
CA SER A 52 26.49 23.39 12.68
C SER A 52 26.88 23.75 11.25
N SER A 53 26.47 22.94 10.26
CA SER A 53 26.72 23.27 8.85
C SER A 53 26.00 24.54 8.40
N ALA A 54 24.75 24.75 8.84
CA ALA A 54 23.99 25.97 8.58
C ALA A 54 24.66 27.24 9.12
N LEU A 55 25.14 27.19 10.38
CA LEU A 55 25.85 28.30 11.00
C LEU A 55 27.17 28.60 10.28
N GLN A 56 27.92 27.56 9.90
CA GLN A 56 29.16 27.71 9.13
C GLN A 56 28.89 28.43 7.80
N LEU A 57 27.86 28.03 7.04
CA LEU A 57 27.51 28.66 5.77
C LEU A 57 27.16 30.16 5.92
N VAL A 58 26.50 30.56 7.01
CA VAL A 58 26.21 31.96 7.29
C VAL A 58 27.47 32.71 7.72
N GLN A 59 28.31 32.10 8.56
CA GLN A 59 29.56 32.69 9.03
C GLN A 59 30.55 32.95 7.89
N ASP A 60 30.63 32.01 6.95
CA ASP A 60 31.50 32.10 5.77
C ASP A 60 30.91 33.02 4.68
N GLY A 61 29.74 33.63 4.92
CA GLY A 61 29.09 34.57 4.01
C GLY A 61 28.55 33.91 2.74
N VAL A 62 28.39 32.58 2.72
CA VAL A 62 27.89 31.83 1.56
C VAL A 62 26.42 32.12 1.30
N VAL A 63 25.64 32.33 2.37
CA VAL A 63 24.18 32.47 2.31
C VAL A 63 23.66 33.27 3.51
N GLU A 64 22.55 33.99 3.31
CA GLU A 64 21.87 34.69 4.40
C GLU A 64 21.02 33.73 5.27
N PRO A 65 20.81 34.02 6.57
CA PRO A 65 20.11 33.10 7.49
C PRO A 65 18.72 32.66 6.98
N GLU A 66 17.99 33.56 6.34
CA GLU A 66 16.66 33.25 5.79
C GLU A 66 16.68 32.28 4.62
N ASP A 67 17.75 32.32 3.83
CA ASP A 67 17.90 31.48 2.64
C ASP A 67 18.34 30.06 3.01
N VAL A 68 19.05 29.90 4.13
CA VAL A 68 19.26 28.58 4.76
C VAL A 68 17.91 27.95 5.10
N ASP A 69 17.04 28.68 5.81
CA ASP A 69 15.70 28.19 6.17
C ASP A 69 14.86 27.87 4.94
N ARG A 70 14.95 28.67 3.86
CA ARG A 70 14.28 28.37 2.58
C ARG A 70 14.82 27.11 1.92
N ALA A 71 16.15 26.92 1.87
CA ALA A 71 16.78 25.73 1.30
C ALA A 71 16.33 24.43 2.02
N ILE A 72 16.13 24.51 3.34
CA ILE A 72 15.59 23.40 4.11
C ILE A 72 14.09 23.25 3.85
N THR A 73 13.29 24.27 4.16
CA THR A 73 11.81 24.19 4.16
C THR A 73 11.20 23.95 2.78
N HIS A 74 11.81 24.46 1.70
CA HIS A 74 11.31 24.32 0.33
C HIS A 74 12.12 23.32 -0.50
N GLY A 75 13.21 22.77 0.06
CA GLY A 75 14.10 21.82 -0.61
C GLY A 75 14.21 20.49 0.13
N LEU A 76 15.20 20.38 1.02
CA LEU A 76 15.55 19.10 1.66
C LEU A 76 14.44 18.55 2.56
N ALA A 77 13.78 19.40 3.36
CA ALA A 77 12.77 18.95 4.31
C ALA A 77 11.49 18.43 3.65
N CYS A 78 11.20 18.83 2.41
CA CYS A 78 10.03 18.35 1.66
C CYS A 78 10.04 16.82 1.56
N ARG A 79 11.17 16.23 1.18
CA ARG A 79 11.31 14.75 1.15
C ARG A 79 11.50 14.15 2.54
N TRP A 80 12.22 14.84 3.44
CA TRP A 80 12.46 14.34 4.81
C TRP A 80 11.19 14.23 5.66
N SER A 81 10.15 14.96 5.28
CA SER A 81 8.82 14.81 5.87
C SER A 81 8.23 13.42 5.61
N PHE A 82 8.69 12.68 4.60
CA PHE A 82 8.16 11.37 4.21
C PHE A 82 9.19 10.23 4.31
N MET A 83 10.47 10.50 4.08
CA MET A 83 11.52 9.48 4.02
C MET A 83 12.80 9.90 4.74
N GLY A 84 13.52 8.94 5.32
CA GLY A 84 14.81 9.18 5.96
C GLY A 84 15.97 9.38 4.98
N PRO A 85 17.18 9.70 5.47
CA PRO A 85 18.35 9.94 4.61
C PRO A 85 18.78 8.71 3.82
N PHE A 86 18.69 7.50 4.40
CA PHE A 86 19.07 6.27 3.69
C PHE A 86 18.12 5.91 2.55
N GLN A 87 16.81 6.03 2.78
CA GLN A 87 15.82 5.84 1.71
C GLN A 87 15.94 6.92 0.64
N THR A 88 16.28 8.15 1.02
CA THR A 88 16.53 9.24 0.07
C THR A 88 17.67 8.88 -0.89
N ILE A 89 18.81 8.41 -0.39
CA ILE A 89 19.96 8.06 -1.25
C ILE A 89 19.72 6.79 -2.06
N ASP A 90 18.96 5.83 -1.52
CA ASP A 90 18.54 4.63 -2.25
C ASP A 90 17.73 5.00 -3.50
N LEU A 91 16.74 5.89 -3.35
CA LEU A 91 15.88 6.32 -4.45
C LEU A 91 16.53 7.32 -5.41
N ASN A 92 17.63 7.95 -5.01
CA ASN A 92 18.36 8.91 -5.86
C ASN A 92 19.38 8.23 -6.80
N ALA A 93 19.53 6.90 -6.73
CA ALA A 93 20.43 6.15 -7.61
C ALA A 93 19.70 4.95 -8.24
N PRO A 94 19.82 4.72 -9.57
CA PRO A 94 19.09 3.66 -10.26
C PRO A 94 19.29 2.25 -9.69
N LYS A 95 20.44 1.97 -9.06
CA LYS A 95 20.73 0.65 -8.45
C LYS A 95 20.82 0.71 -6.92
N GLY A 96 20.16 1.68 -6.30
CA GLY A 96 20.07 1.82 -4.86
C GLY A 96 21.34 2.37 -4.21
N ILE A 97 21.45 2.19 -2.89
CA ILE A 97 22.47 2.82 -2.04
C ILE A 97 23.91 2.63 -2.55
N SER A 98 24.29 1.43 -2.99
CA SER A 98 25.68 1.18 -3.44
C SER A 98 26.05 2.06 -4.64
N ASP A 99 25.17 2.15 -5.63
CA ASP A 99 25.37 2.98 -6.83
C ASP A 99 25.36 4.48 -6.49
N TYR A 100 24.61 4.89 -5.46
CA TYR A 100 24.69 6.24 -4.94
C TYR A 100 26.11 6.58 -4.46
N PHE A 101 26.72 5.69 -3.66
CA PHE A 101 28.09 5.90 -3.17
C PHE A 101 29.13 5.82 -4.28
N ASP A 102 28.97 4.92 -5.26
CA ASP A 102 29.88 4.84 -6.43
C ASP A 102 29.86 6.14 -7.26
N ARG A 103 28.69 6.78 -7.40
CA ARG A 103 28.52 8.03 -8.16
C ARG A 103 28.93 9.27 -7.39
N TYR A 104 28.48 9.39 -6.15
CA TYR A 104 28.51 10.65 -5.41
C TYR A 104 29.44 10.62 -4.20
N GLY A 105 29.95 9.45 -3.81
CA GLY A 105 30.76 9.29 -2.59
C GLY A 105 32.01 10.16 -2.58
N SER A 106 32.75 10.24 -3.70
CA SER A 106 33.94 11.09 -3.82
C SER A 106 33.62 12.59 -3.69
N SER A 107 32.53 13.03 -4.33
CA SER A 107 32.06 14.42 -4.22
C SER A 107 31.59 14.75 -2.81
N MET A 108 30.87 13.82 -2.17
CA MET A 108 30.42 13.95 -0.79
C MET A 108 31.61 14.05 0.17
N GLN A 109 32.63 13.20 0.04
CA GLN A 109 33.83 13.25 0.88
C GLN A 109 34.57 14.59 0.74
N ARG A 110 34.69 15.12 -0.49
CA ARG A 110 35.29 16.43 -0.73
C ARG A 110 34.53 17.54 0.01
N VAL A 111 33.20 17.57 -0.09
CA VAL A 111 32.37 18.55 0.62
C VAL A 111 32.49 18.38 2.14
N LEU A 112 32.43 17.15 2.65
CA LEU A 112 32.57 16.88 4.09
C LEU A 112 33.95 17.24 4.64
N THR A 113 35.00 17.20 3.82
CA THR A 113 36.37 17.60 4.23
C THR A 113 36.50 19.12 4.33
N ASP A 114 35.75 19.85 3.51
CA ASP A 114 35.68 21.31 3.55
C ASP A 114 34.83 21.82 4.73
N MET A 115 33.83 21.03 5.15
CA MET A 115 33.03 21.33 6.34
C MET A 115 33.88 21.22 7.62
N GLN A 116 33.80 22.24 8.48
CA GLN A 116 34.45 22.22 9.78
C GLN A 116 33.48 21.65 10.82
N PHE A 117 33.81 20.48 11.39
CA PHE A 117 33.02 19.85 12.45
C PHE A 117 33.87 19.57 13.70
N PRO A 118 33.46 20.06 14.90
CA PRO A 118 32.39 21.03 15.14
C PRO A 118 32.77 22.43 14.62
N SER A 119 31.81 23.15 14.04
CA SER A 119 32.03 24.54 13.63
C SER A 119 32.06 25.45 14.86
N ASP A 120 33.12 26.21 15.08
CA ASP A 120 33.11 27.31 16.05
C ASP A 120 32.26 28.46 15.47
N TRP A 121 31.08 28.69 16.04
CA TRP A 121 30.24 29.85 15.66
C TRP A 121 30.60 31.07 16.49
N THR A 122 30.74 32.21 15.82
CA THR A 122 31.02 33.48 16.50
C THR A 122 29.75 34.09 17.09
N GLN A 123 29.91 34.93 18.13
CA GLN A 123 28.81 35.74 18.65
C GLN A 123 28.24 36.68 17.57
N GLU A 124 29.07 37.13 16.62
CA GLU A 124 28.64 37.92 15.47
C GLU A 124 27.65 37.15 14.59
N THR A 125 27.98 35.90 14.23
CA THR A 125 27.08 35.02 13.47
C THR A 125 25.77 34.79 14.21
N VAL A 126 25.83 34.52 15.52
CA VAL A 126 24.63 34.34 16.36
C VAL A 126 23.77 35.61 16.35
N ASN A 127 24.37 36.78 16.52
CA ASN A 127 23.66 38.06 16.49
C ASN A 127 23.05 38.35 15.11
N LYS A 128 23.76 38.01 14.03
CA LYS A 128 23.26 38.14 12.65
C LYS A 128 22.01 37.29 12.44
N VAL A 129 22.07 36.01 12.83
CA VAL A 129 20.93 35.09 12.74
C VAL A 129 19.79 35.59 13.62
N ASP A 130 20.04 35.91 14.89
CA ASP A 130 19.00 36.42 15.79
C ASP A 130 18.32 37.67 15.21
N HIS A 131 19.09 38.67 14.79
CA HIS A 131 18.56 39.89 14.20
C HIS A 131 17.68 39.62 12.97
N CYS A 132 18.10 38.71 12.08
CA CYS A 132 17.32 38.30 10.91
C CYS A 132 15.94 37.73 11.30
N PHE A 133 15.87 36.90 12.34
CA PHE A 133 14.60 36.31 12.77
C PHE A 133 13.77 37.24 13.66
N ARG A 134 14.40 38.09 14.50
CA ARG A 134 13.69 39.07 15.34
C ARG A 134 13.02 40.16 14.51
N SER A 135 13.60 40.53 13.37
CA SER A 135 12.99 41.51 12.46
C SER A 135 11.71 40.99 11.80
N LYS A 136 11.64 39.68 11.53
CA LYS A 136 10.45 39.01 10.95
C LYS A 136 9.43 38.57 11.98
N TYR A 137 9.92 38.07 13.11
CA TYR A 137 9.13 37.46 14.18
C TYR A 137 9.54 38.07 15.52
N PRO A 138 9.09 39.28 15.85
CA PRO A 138 9.43 39.93 17.12
C PRO A 138 9.05 39.05 18.32
N VAL A 139 9.81 39.11 19.43
CA VAL A 139 9.51 38.30 20.63
C VAL A 139 8.22 38.77 21.31
N GLY A 140 7.91 40.07 21.23
CA GLY A 140 6.80 40.69 21.95
C GLY A 140 6.97 40.64 23.47
N GLU A 141 6.09 41.34 24.20
CA GLU A 141 6.07 41.25 25.67
C GLU A 141 5.82 39.80 26.11
N ASN A 142 6.59 39.34 27.11
CA ASN A 142 6.49 37.98 27.67
C ASN A 142 6.59 36.84 26.63
N GLY A 143 7.22 37.07 25.47
CA GLY A 143 7.40 36.05 24.43
C GLY A 143 6.19 35.82 23.53
N SER A 144 5.22 36.73 23.51
CA SER A 144 3.97 36.58 22.75
C SER A 144 4.16 36.27 21.26
N GLY A 145 5.07 36.96 20.56
CA GLY A 145 5.31 36.70 19.13
C GLY A 145 6.01 35.37 18.84
N ILE A 146 6.84 34.88 19.78
CA ILE A 146 7.37 33.52 19.73
C ILE A 146 6.24 32.49 19.90
N ASN A 147 5.31 32.74 20.83
CA ASN A 147 4.21 31.83 21.10
C ASN A 147 3.24 31.74 19.90
N GLU A 148 2.96 32.85 19.24
CA GLU A 148 2.17 32.88 17.99
C GLU A 148 2.83 32.01 16.90
N LYS A 149 4.16 32.14 16.72
CA LYS A 149 4.88 31.30 15.74
C LYS A 149 4.95 29.83 16.12
N LYS A 150 5.03 29.51 17.42
CA LYS A 150 4.90 28.11 17.89
C LYS A 150 3.53 27.55 17.57
N LEU A 151 2.46 28.32 17.79
CA LEU A 151 1.10 27.88 17.47
C LEU A 151 0.95 27.60 15.97
N TRP A 152 1.39 28.55 15.13
CA TRP A 152 1.42 28.34 13.67
C TRP A 152 2.20 27.08 13.28
N ARG A 153 3.39 26.85 13.85
CA ARG A 153 4.20 25.65 13.59
C ARG A 153 3.45 24.38 13.97
N ASP A 154 2.84 24.37 15.15
CA ASP A 154 2.16 23.18 15.68
C ASP A 154 0.91 22.84 14.86
N GLU A 155 0.18 23.85 14.36
CA GLU A 155 -0.89 23.65 13.38
C GLU A 155 -0.37 23.05 12.07
N ARG A 156 0.75 23.55 11.51
CA ARG A 156 1.33 22.98 10.28
C ARG A 156 1.81 21.55 10.49
N LEU A 157 2.37 21.25 11.66
CA LEU A 157 2.75 19.88 12.03
C LEU A 157 1.54 18.96 12.19
N LEU A 158 0.41 19.49 12.70
CA LEU A 158 -0.85 18.75 12.77
C LEU A 158 -1.40 18.45 11.37
N ASP A 159 -1.40 19.44 10.48
CA ASP A 159 -1.83 19.29 9.09
C ASP A 159 -0.95 18.26 8.36
N LEU A 160 0.37 18.33 8.55
CA LEU A 160 1.29 17.33 8.01
C LEU A 160 1.04 15.94 8.61
N ALA A 161 0.77 15.82 9.92
CA ALA A 161 0.46 14.55 10.54
C ALA A 161 -0.82 13.94 9.98
N LYS A 162 -1.87 14.75 9.78
CA LYS A 162 -3.10 14.34 9.09
C LYS A 162 -2.79 13.91 7.65
N HIS A 163 -2.01 14.70 6.91
CA HIS A 163 -1.63 14.38 5.54
C HIS A 163 -0.88 13.03 5.43
N LYS A 164 0.06 12.79 6.36
CA LYS A 164 0.79 11.52 6.42
C LYS A 164 -0.10 10.35 6.83
N GLN A 165 -1.19 10.58 7.55
CA GLN A 165 -2.23 9.59 7.81
C GLN A 165 -3.14 9.38 6.58
N THR A 166 -3.47 10.44 5.83
CA THR A 166 -4.28 10.36 4.60
C THR A 166 -3.53 9.78 3.40
N TYR A 167 -2.19 9.72 3.41
CA TYR A 167 -1.45 8.94 2.39
C TYR A 167 -1.71 7.42 2.48
N VAL A 168 -2.37 6.98 3.56
CA VAL A 168 -2.92 5.62 3.73
C VAL A 168 -4.42 5.57 3.32
N ASP A 169 -4.88 6.60 2.63
CA ASP A 169 -6.22 6.99 2.20
C ASP A 169 -7.42 6.29 2.84
N ARG A 170 -8.17 7.07 3.63
CA ARG A 170 -9.42 6.70 4.33
C ARG A 170 -10.63 7.50 3.84
N ASP A 171 -10.54 8.18 2.70
CA ASP A 171 -11.64 8.99 2.12
C ASP A 171 -12.72 8.14 1.42
N TYR A 172 -12.82 6.86 1.76
CA TYR A 172 -13.92 6.00 1.36
C TYR A 172 -14.60 5.43 2.60
N ARG A 173 -15.93 5.33 2.54
CA ARG A 173 -16.73 4.69 3.59
C ARG A 173 -17.00 3.25 3.21
N ILE A 174 -16.64 2.32 4.09
CA ILE A 174 -17.02 0.92 3.94
C ILE A 174 -18.47 0.75 4.40
N VAL A 175 -19.31 0.24 3.50
CA VAL A 175 -20.70 -0.14 3.79
C VAL A 175 -20.82 -1.65 3.62
N ARG A 176 -21.46 -2.30 4.59
CA ARG A 176 -21.67 -3.75 4.56
C ARG A 176 -23.11 -4.04 4.18
N PHE A 177 -23.27 -4.95 3.23
CA PHE A 177 -24.56 -5.49 2.85
C PHE A 177 -24.54 -7.00 3.10
N PRO A 178 -25.53 -7.55 3.82
CA PRO A 178 -25.64 -8.99 3.97
C PRO A 178 -25.98 -9.62 2.61
N LEU A 179 -25.26 -10.69 2.28
CA LEU A 179 -25.59 -11.54 1.13
C LEU A 179 -26.48 -12.70 1.58
N THR A 180 -27.33 -13.14 0.68
CA THR A 180 -28.19 -14.30 0.86
C THR A 180 -27.34 -15.57 0.71
N VAL A 181 -27.42 -16.46 1.68
CA VAL A 181 -26.78 -17.79 1.62
C VAL A 181 -27.89 -18.82 1.38
N PRO A 182 -27.76 -19.75 0.42
CA PRO A 182 -28.77 -20.77 0.16
C PRO A 182 -29.03 -21.65 1.39
N ASN A 183 -30.31 -21.90 1.69
CA ASN A 183 -30.74 -22.68 2.86
C ASN A 183 -30.48 -24.20 2.71
N ASP A 184 -30.20 -24.68 1.50
CA ASP A 184 -30.12 -26.08 1.10
C ASP A 184 -28.68 -26.51 0.72
N GLN A 185 -27.68 -25.85 1.30
CA GLN A 185 -26.26 -26.00 0.94
C GLN A 185 -25.99 -25.69 -0.55
N GLY A 186 -26.86 -24.93 -1.22
CA GLY A 186 -26.68 -24.47 -2.59
C GLY A 186 -27.15 -25.45 -3.65
N ARG A 187 -27.81 -26.57 -3.29
CA ARG A 187 -28.25 -27.59 -4.25
C ARG A 187 -29.22 -27.04 -5.31
N GLY A 188 -30.23 -26.26 -4.90
CA GLY A 188 -31.18 -25.66 -5.82
C GLY A 188 -30.54 -24.60 -6.72
N MET A 189 -29.56 -23.85 -6.20
CA MET A 189 -28.77 -22.92 -7.00
C MET A 189 -27.94 -23.66 -8.05
N ILE A 190 -27.29 -24.76 -7.67
CA ILE A 190 -26.51 -25.61 -8.58
C ILE A 190 -27.39 -26.19 -9.68
N GLN A 191 -28.58 -26.67 -9.36
CA GLN A 191 -29.54 -27.17 -10.36
C GLN A 191 -29.95 -26.07 -11.36
N ALA A 192 -30.18 -24.85 -10.87
CA ALA A 192 -30.50 -23.70 -11.73
C ALA A 192 -29.32 -23.35 -12.66
N ILE A 193 -28.10 -23.35 -12.15
CA ILE A 193 -26.88 -23.12 -12.93
C ILE A 193 -26.69 -24.22 -13.97
N GLU A 194 -26.81 -25.49 -13.59
CA GLU A 194 -26.65 -26.64 -14.48
C GLU A 194 -27.67 -26.62 -15.62
N SER A 195 -28.92 -26.31 -15.32
CA SER A 195 -30.01 -26.22 -16.30
C SER A 195 -29.74 -25.16 -17.37
N GLU A 196 -29.28 -23.97 -16.97
CA GLU A 196 -28.95 -22.89 -17.89
C GLU A 196 -27.67 -23.18 -18.69
N LEU A 197 -26.64 -23.73 -18.04
CA LEU A 197 -25.39 -24.09 -18.73
C LEU A 197 -25.63 -25.16 -19.81
N LYS A 198 -26.51 -26.15 -19.57
CA LYS A 198 -26.85 -27.19 -20.56
C LYS A 198 -27.56 -26.66 -21.80
N GLN A 199 -28.12 -25.46 -21.75
CA GLN A 199 -28.72 -24.79 -22.92
C GLN A 199 -27.67 -24.08 -23.77
N VAL A 200 -26.47 -23.84 -23.24
CA VAL A 200 -25.43 -22.99 -23.87
C VAL A 200 -24.14 -23.76 -24.15
N TYR A 201 -23.84 -24.80 -23.38
CA TYR A 201 -22.61 -25.59 -23.45
C TYR A 201 -22.89 -27.09 -23.53
N LYS A 202 -21.96 -27.83 -24.13
CA LYS A 202 -21.94 -29.30 -24.06
C LYS A 202 -21.22 -29.79 -22.82
N GLN A 203 -21.42 -31.07 -22.50
CA GLN A 203 -20.68 -31.80 -21.46
C GLN A 203 -20.60 -31.05 -20.12
N VAL A 204 -21.73 -30.52 -19.66
CA VAL A 204 -21.82 -29.81 -18.39
C VAL A 204 -21.79 -30.81 -17.23
N GLN A 205 -20.83 -30.65 -16.34
CA GLN A 205 -20.74 -31.36 -15.06
C GLN A 205 -20.56 -30.36 -13.92
N ILE A 206 -21.31 -30.53 -12.83
CA ILE A 206 -21.14 -29.74 -11.62
C ILE A 206 -21.00 -30.67 -10.43
N ARG A 207 -19.99 -30.41 -9.58
CA ARG A 207 -19.69 -31.20 -8.38
C ARG A 207 -19.50 -30.30 -7.17
N LEU A 208 -19.85 -30.82 -6.01
CA LEU A 208 -19.45 -30.25 -4.72
C LEU A 208 -18.18 -30.94 -4.27
N VAL A 209 -17.10 -30.18 -4.08
CA VAL A 209 -15.77 -30.72 -3.76
C VAL A 209 -15.28 -30.11 -2.45
N PRO A 210 -14.99 -30.91 -1.41
CA PRO A 210 -14.34 -30.40 -0.21
C PRO A 210 -12.92 -29.91 -0.56
N ALA A 211 -12.64 -28.64 -0.30
CA ALA A 211 -11.32 -28.06 -0.48
C ALA A 211 -10.50 -28.24 0.80
N ASP A 212 -9.87 -29.40 0.90
CA ASP A 212 -8.89 -29.73 1.93
C ASP A 212 -7.68 -30.46 1.34
N GLU A 213 -6.58 -30.49 2.11
CA GLU A 213 -5.36 -31.20 1.73
C GLU A 213 -5.59 -32.70 1.55
N ALA A 214 -6.62 -33.27 2.19
CA ALA A 214 -6.98 -34.67 2.06
C ALA A 214 -7.48 -35.03 0.65
N ASN A 215 -7.99 -34.07 -0.12
CA ASN A 215 -8.37 -34.23 -1.53
C ASN A 215 -7.26 -33.82 -2.53
N ASN A 216 -6.01 -33.63 -2.08
CA ASN A 216 -4.86 -33.27 -2.93
C ASN A 216 -5.05 -31.97 -3.75
N MET A 217 -5.88 -31.04 -3.29
CA MET A 217 -6.08 -29.76 -3.97
C MET A 217 -5.16 -28.69 -3.39
N ASP A 218 -3.97 -28.53 -3.98
CA ASP A 218 -3.09 -27.39 -3.73
C ASP A 218 -3.26 -26.34 -4.84
N PHE A 219 -3.98 -25.27 -4.54
CA PHE A 219 -4.18 -24.16 -5.46
C PHE A 219 -2.95 -23.28 -5.66
N SER A 220 -1.91 -23.43 -4.83
CA SER A 220 -0.66 -22.69 -5.02
C SER A 220 0.23 -23.31 -6.09
N ALA A 221 -0.01 -24.57 -6.44
CA ALA A 221 0.68 -25.28 -7.50
C ALA A 221 0.09 -24.97 -8.89
N LYS A 222 0.81 -25.37 -9.94
CA LYS A 222 0.27 -25.36 -11.31
C LYS A 222 -0.92 -26.34 -11.39
N PRO A 223 -1.98 -26.01 -12.14
CA PRO A 223 -2.08 -24.87 -13.07
C PRO A 223 -2.62 -23.56 -12.45
N TRP A 224 -3.06 -23.58 -11.20
CA TRP A 224 -3.81 -22.47 -10.58
C TRP A 224 -2.92 -21.31 -10.14
N ASN A 225 -1.72 -21.62 -9.61
CA ASN A 225 -0.71 -20.66 -9.19
C ASN A 225 -1.21 -19.57 -8.21
N LEU A 226 -2.15 -19.88 -7.32
CA LEU A 226 -2.62 -18.93 -6.30
C LEU A 226 -1.56 -18.62 -5.24
N ALA A 227 -1.67 -17.46 -4.60
CA ALA A 227 -0.80 -17.04 -3.50
C ALA A 227 -1.04 -17.85 -2.21
N ALA A 228 -2.10 -18.65 -2.18
CA ALA A 228 -2.46 -19.57 -1.11
C ALA A 228 -2.73 -20.97 -1.67
N SER A 229 -2.55 -21.99 -0.83
CA SER A 229 -2.78 -23.39 -1.19
C SER A 229 -4.27 -23.78 -1.13
N GLN A 230 -5.10 -23.01 -0.42
CA GLN A 230 -6.51 -23.33 -0.19
C GLN A 230 -7.44 -22.19 -0.62
N LEU A 231 -8.67 -22.55 -0.97
CA LEU A 231 -9.83 -21.66 -1.10
C LEU A 231 -10.84 -22.04 -0.01
N GLY A 232 -11.46 -21.04 0.61
CA GLY A 232 -12.32 -21.13 1.78
C GLY A 232 -13.77 -20.68 1.53
N ASN A 233 -14.64 -20.96 2.52
CA ASN A 233 -16.11 -20.76 2.41
C ASN A 233 -16.64 -19.51 3.14
N ASN A 234 -15.77 -18.64 3.65
CA ASN A 234 -16.15 -17.41 4.35
C ASN A 234 -15.69 -16.16 3.57
N GLY A 235 -15.89 -16.21 2.25
CA GLY A 235 -15.52 -15.15 1.33
C GLY A 235 -16.34 -13.88 1.54
N ILE A 236 -15.68 -12.74 1.60
CA ILE A 236 -16.30 -11.42 1.55
C ILE A 236 -16.12 -10.87 0.15
N PHE A 237 -17.22 -10.50 -0.51
CA PHE A 237 -17.15 -9.75 -1.76
C PHE A 237 -16.87 -8.29 -1.44
N CYS A 238 -15.75 -7.80 -1.96
CA CYS A 238 -15.34 -6.43 -1.83
C CYS A 238 -15.43 -5.76 -3.21
N GLN A 239 -16.27 -4.73 -3.30
CA GLN A 239 -16.30 -3.81 -4.42
C GLN A 239 -15.84 -2.44 -3.92
N LEU A 240 -14.70 -1.97 -4.44
CA LEU A 240 -14.16 -0.65 -4.14
C LEU A 240 -14.17 0.21 -5.40
N GLY A 241 -14.55 1.47 -5.23
CA GLY A 241 -14.66 2.43 -6.33
C GLY A 241 -15.60 1.96 -7.45
N GLY A 242 -15.20 2.17 -8.70
CA GLY A 242 -15.99 1.77 -9.88
C GLY A 242 -15.62 2.51 -11.16
N ALA A 243 -16.26 2.16 -12.27
CA ALA A 243 -15.95 2.68 -13.61
C ALA A 243 -15.98 4.22 -13.69
N LYS A 244 -16.87 4.87 -12.93
CA LYS A 244 -16.92 6.35 -12.85
C LYS A 244 -15.61 6.97 -12.36
N ASN A 245 -14.86 6.27 -11.50
CA ASN A 245 -13.56 6.74 -11.03
C ASN A 245 -12.48 6.67 -12.11
N VAL A 246 -12.67 5.83 -13.12
CA VAL A 246 -11.78 5.69 -14.28
C VAL A 246 -12.09 6.78 -15.32
N GLU A 247 -13.36 7.11 -15.51
CA GLU A 247 -13.85 8.10 -16.49
C GLU A 247 -13.50 9.55 -16.10
N PHE A 248 -13.47 9.89 -14.81
CA PHE A 248 -13.15 11.24 -14.33
C PHE A 248 -11.63 11.46 -14.16
N GLN A 249 -10.89 11.57 -15.27
CA GLN A 249 -9.45 11.87 -15.27
C GLN A 249 -9.11 13.38 -15.20
N GLN A 250 -9.86 14.18 -14.43
CA GLN A 250 -9.44 15.57 -14.14
C GLN A 250 -8.73 15.64 -12.78
N GLY A 251 -7.48 15.20 -12.76
CA GLY A 251 -6.49 15.61 -11.75
C GLY A 251 -6.47 14.87 -10.41
N HIS A 252 -7.40 13.95 -10.13
CA HIS A 252 -7.42 13.16 -8.89
C HIS A 252 -7.51 11.67 -9.18
N SER A 253 -6.38 10.95 -9.08
CA SER A 253 -6.39 9.48 -9.08
C SER A 253 -6.83 8.97 -7.71
N ILE A 254 -7.91 8.18 -7.66
CA ILE A 254 -8.36 7.52 -6.43
C ILE A 254 -7.51 6.27 -6.24
N ARG A 255 -6.70 6.27 -5.18
CA ARG A 255 -5.77 5.19 -4.84
C ARG A 255 -6.26 4.47 -3.59
N PHE A 256 -6.09 3.16 -3.58
CA PHE A 256 -6.39 2.30 -2.45
C PHE A 256 -5.13 1.52 -2.08
N ASP A 257 -5.01 1.14 -0.81
CA ASP A 257 -4.04 0.13 -0.35
C ASP A 257 -4.80 -1.04 0.27
N ILE A 258 -4.54 -2.26 -0.18
CA ILE A 258 -5.27 -3.45 0.27
C ILE A 258 -5.16 -3.68 1.78
N SER A 259 -4.02 -3.36 2.39
CA SER A 259 -3.81 -3.53 3.84
C SER A 259 -4.71 -2.56 4.61
N SER A 260 -4.74 -1.28 4.17
CA SER A 260 -5.64 -0.25 4.72
C SER A 260 -7.11 -0.62 4.56
N VAL A 261 -7.50 -1.15 3.39
CA VAL A 261 -8.86 -1.64 3.13
C VAL A 261 -9.24 -2.72 4.14
N LEU A 262 -8.40 -3.75 4.30
CA LEU A 262 -8.70 -4.86 5.20
C LEU A 262 -8.75 -4.44 6.67
N ASP A 263 -7.90 -3.50 7.08
CA ASP A 263 -7.93 -2.89 8.42
C ASP A 263 -9.25 -2.16 8.70
N GLN A 264 -9.73 -1.37 7.73
CA GLN A 264 -11.03 -0.69 7.81
C GLN A 264 -12.21 -1.66 7.74
N MET A 265 -12.06 -2.77 7.00
CA MET A 265 -13.00 -3.89 7.03
C MET A 265 -12.88 -4.72 8.31
N HIS A 266 -12.01 -4.37 9.26
CA HIS A 266 -11.79 -5.16 10.48
C HIS A 266 -11.58 -6.65 10.19
N ILE A 267 -10.97 -6.98 9.05
CA ILE A 267 -10.62 -8.34 8.68
C ILE A 267 -9.22 -8.58 9.24
N LYS A 268 -9.13 -9.50 10.20
CA LYS A 268 -7.88 -9.97 10.78
C LYS A 268 -7.94 -11.49 10.82
N ASN A 269 -7.16 -12.14 9.96
CA ASN A 269 -7.08 -13.60 9.88
C ASN A 269 -5.63 -13.99 9.60
N GLU A 270 -5.17 -15.09 10.19
CA GLU A 270 -3.84 -15.66 9.96
C GLU A 270 -3.52 -15.82 8.47
N GLN A 271 -4.52 -16.15 7.66
CA GLN A 271 -4.40 -16.23 6.21
C GLN A 271 -5.60 -15.59 5.52
N THR A 272 -5.35 -14.50 4.79
CA THR A 272 -6.33 -13.83 3.95
C THR A 272 -5.88 -13.88 2.50
N LEU A 273 -6.63 -14.55 1.62
CA LEU A 273 -6.40 -14.54 0.18
C LEU A 273 -7.28 -13.46 -0.47
N VAL A 274 -6.69 -12.62 -1.31
CA VAL A 274 -7.41 -11.64 -2.13
C VAL A 274 -7.23 -12.01 -3.60
N ILE A 275 -8.35 -12.29 -4.26
CA ILE A 275 -8.40 -12.62 -5.70
C ILE A 275 -9.48 -11.83 -6.44
N GLY A 276 -9.18 -11.43 -7.67
CA GLY A 276 -10.14 -10.81 -8.57
C GLY A 276 -9.53 -9.72 -9.46
N PRO A 277 -10.35 -9.09 -10.31
CA PRO A 277 -9.91 -7.98 -11.16
C PRO A 277 -9.85 -6.62 -10.44
N GLY A 278 -9.01 -5.73 -10.97
CA GLY A 278 -8.99 -4.30 -10.65
C GLY A 278 -8.13 -3.51 -11.63
N ALA A 279 -7.89 -2.24 -11.33
CA ALA A 279 -6.97 -1.41 -12.11
C ALA A 279 -5.63 -1.22 -11.38
N ALA A 280 -4.54 -1.40 -12.13
CA ALA A 280 -3.20 -1.26 -11.58
C ALA A 280 -2.86 0.21 -11.29
N ASP A 281 -1.95 0.42 -10.34
CA ASP A 281 -1.53 1.75 -9.95
C ASP A 281 -0.57 2.37 -10.99
N GLN A 282 -1.06 3.35 -11.73
CA GLN A 282 -0.26 4.05 -12.74
C GLN A 282 0.96 4.77 -12.13
N THR A 283 0.90 5.22 -10.87
CA THR A 283 2.07 5.85 -10.23
C THR A 283 3.22 4.86 -10.02
N TYR A 284 2.88 3.57 -9.95
CA TYR A 284 3.84 2.49 -9.83
C TYR A 284 4.28 1.97 -11.22
N LEU A 285 3.35 1.79 -12.15
CA LEU A 285 3.64 1.18 -13.46
C LEU A 285 4.02 2.17 -14.56
N SER A 286 3.87 3.48 -14.33
CA SER A 286 4.02 4.56 -15.32
C SER A 286 3.09 4.49 -16.54
N ILE A 287 2.35 3.39 -16.70
CA ILE A 287 1.31 3.16 -17.71
C ILE A 287 0.07 2.53 -17.06
N ASN A 288 -1.08 2.66 -17.72
CA ASN A 288 -2.30 2.00 -17.28
C ASN A 288 -2.19 0.49 -17.51
N GLY A 289 -2.77 -0.30 -16.60
CA GLY A 289 -2.79 -1.74 -16.73
C GLY A 289 -3.96 -2.37 -16.00
N GLU A 290 -4.42 -3.51 -16.53
CA GLU A 290 -5.45 -4.34 -15.94
C GLU A 290 -4.82 -5.24 -14.88
N LEU A 291 -5.26 -5.12 -13.63
CA LEU A 291 -4.70 -5.83 -12.49
C LEU A 291 -5.51 -7.09 -12.19
N VAL A 292 -4.79 -8.21 -12.03
CA VAL A 292 -5.33 -9.44 -11.44
C VAL A 292 -4.76 -9.59 -10.04
N PHE A 293 -5.59 -9.36 -9.02
CA PHE A 293 -5.25 -9.63 -7.63
C PHE A 293 -5.08 -11.14 -7.42
N ASN A 294 -3.95 -11.50 -6.82
CA ASN A 294 -3.62 -12.84 -6.37
C ASN A 294 -2.56 -12.72 -5.26
N MET A 295 -3.00 -12.46 -4.03
CA MET A 295 -2.08 -12.22 -2.91
C MET A 295 -2.60 -12.78 -1.60
N LYS A 296 -1.67 -13.16 -0.73
CA LYS A 296 -1.93 -13.65 0.63
C LYS A 296 -1.42 -12.65 1.65
N LEU A 297 -2.24 -12.36 2.64
CA LEU A 297 -1.91 -11.49 3.78
C LEU A 297 -2.04 -12.25 5.10
N ASP A 298 -1.26 -11.82 6.10
CA ASP A 298 -1.31 -12.35 7.47
C ASP A 298 -2.33 -11.61 8.36
N GLN A 299 -2.37 -11.98 9.65
CA GLN A 299 -3.25 -11.38 10.67
C GLN A 299 -3.01 -9.88 10.93
N TYR A 300 -1.88 -9.34 10.47
CA TYR A 300 -1.53 -7.93 10.53
C TYR A 300 -1.77 -7.22 9.20
N ASN A 301 -2.48 -7.87 8.28
CA ASN A 301 -2.73 -7.41 6.91
C ASN A 301 -1.42 -7.11 6.15
N LYS A 302 -0.32 -7.79 6.48
CA LYS A 302 0.92 -7.70 5.70
C LYS A 302 0.93 -8.75 4.60
N ILE A 303 1.30 -8.33 3.40
CA ILE A 303 1.43 -9.22 2.25
C ILE A 303 2.58 -10.20 2.53
N THR A 304 2.24 -11.49 2.62
CA THR A 304 3.19 -12.60 2.83
C THR A 304 3.51 -13.33 1.54
N THR A 305 2.60 -13.31 0.56
CA THR A 305 2.83 -13.88 -0.76
C THR A 305 2.13 -13.02 -1.81
N GLN A 306 2.89 -12.59 -2.81
CA GLN A 306 2.38 -11.77 -3.91
C GLN A 306 2.54 -12.53 -5.23
N ARG A 307 1.44 -12.72 -5.94
CA ARG A 307 1.39 -13.31 -7.28
C ARG A 307 0.47 -12.52 -8.23
N SER A 308 0.06 -11.33 -7.81
CA SER A 308 -0.71 -10.41 -8.66
C SER A 308 0.14 -9.97 -9.84
N TYR A 309 -0.53 -9.78 -10.97
CA TYR A 309 0.10 -9.28 -12.19
C TYR A 309 -0.78 -8.25 -12.86
N SER A 310 -0.13 -7.33 -13.56
CA SER A 310 -0.77 -6.35 -14.42
C SER A 310 -0.56 -6.74 -15.88
N SER A 311 -1.62 -6.69 -16.67
CA SER A 311 -1.57 -6.84 -18.12
C SER A 311 -1.56 -5.45 -18.75
N MET A 312 -0.56 -5.17 -19.57
CA MET A 312 -0.31 -3.84 -20.13
C MET A 312 -0.12 -3.93 -21.64
N ILE A 313 -0.52 -2.87 -22.33
CA ILE A 313 -0.25 -2.69 -23.76
C ILE A 313 0.77 -1.54 -23.86
N PRO A 314 2.00 -1.77 -24.35
CA PRO A 314 2.96 -0.69 -24.52
C PRO A 314 2.41 0.33 -25.52
N LYS A 315 2.36 1.60 -25.11
CA LYS A 315 1.85 2.68 -25.97
C LYS A 315 2.65 2.77 -27.26
N ASP A 316 1.95 3.01 -28.36
CA ASP A 316 2.53 3.30 -29.69
C ASP A 316 3.40 2.17 -30.26
N THR A 317 3.09 0.91 -29.93
CA THR A 317 3.74 -0.28 -30.49
C THR A 317 2.71 -1.32 -30.92
N ASP A 318 3.05 -2.14 -31.92
CA ASP A 318 2.31 -3.36 -32.29
C ASP A 318 2.73 -4.57 -31.41
N GLU A 319 3.38 -4.31 -30.27
CA GLU A 319 3.85 -5.38 -29.38
C GLU A 319 2.68 -6.07 -28.68
N PRO A 320 2.78 -7.40 -28.45
CA PRO A 320 1.74 -8.14 -27.75
C PRO A 320 1.60 -7.66 -26.31
N CYS A 321 0.43 -7.90 -25.72
CA CYS A 321 0.16 -7.62 -24.31
C CYS A 321 1.24 -8.25 -23.42
N GLN A 322 1.80 -7.44 -22.51
CA GLN A 322 2.85 -7.85 -21.59
C GLN A 322 2.24 -8.07 -20.20
N GLN A 323 2.66 -9.15 -19.53
CA GLN A 323 2.32 -9.42 -18.14
C GLN A 323 3.49 -9.05 -17.23
N LEU A 324 3.23 -8.16 -16.29
CA LEU A 324 4.19 -7.75 -15.27
C LEU A 324 3.70 -8.16 -13.89
N TYR A 325 4.47 -9.01 -13.22
CA TYR A 325 4.21 -9.38 -11.82
C TYR A 325 4.59 -8.23 -10.89
N LEU A 326 3.72 -7.94 -9.92
CA LEU A 326 3.96 -6.87 -8.96
C LEU A 326 5.02 -7.28 -7.91
N PRO A 327 5.79 -6.32 -7.34
CA PRO A 327 6.73 -6.60 -6.27
C PRO A 327 6.08 -7.22 -5.05
N LYS A 328 6.86 -7.98 -4.29
CA LYS A 328 6.41 -8.75 -3.11
C LYS A 328 5.58 -7.97 -2.11
N THR A 329 5.81 -6.67 -1.96
CA THR A 329 5.14 -5.80 -0.96
C THR A 329 4.15 -4.81 -1.58
N CYS A 330 3.88 -4.90 -2.89
CA CYS A 330 2.97 -4.00 -3.57
C CYS A 330 1.52 -4.31 -3.17
N GLY A 331 0.93 -3.44 -2.34
CA GLY A 331 -0.49 -3.42 -1.97
C GLY A 331 -1.34 -2.31 -2.64
N PRO A 332 -0.75 -1.21 -3.15
CA PRO A 332 -1.53 -0.17 -3.79
C PRO A 332 -2.17 -0.56 -5.12
N PHE A 333 -3.37 -0.05 -5.38
CA PHE A 333 -4.09 -0.13 -6.65
C PHE A 333 -4.96 1.13 -6.85
N GLN A 334 -5.57 1.28 -8.02
CA GLN A 334 -6.35 2.47 -8.35
C GLN A 334 -7.77 2.13 -8.80
N HIS A 335 -8.66 3.11 -8.65
CA HIS A 335 -10.01 3.21 -9.23
C HIS A 335 -11.04 2.13 -8.86
N VAL A 336 -10.72 0.85 -9.05
CA VAL A 336 -11.66 -0.26 -8.92
C VAL A 336 -10.98 -1.55 -8.44
N MET A 337 -11.67 -2.25 -7.54
CA MET A 337 -11.42 -3.65 -7.22
C MET A 337 -12.76 -4.36 -7.07
N ILE A 338 -12.91 -5.52 -7.71
CA ILE A 338 -14.00 -6.46 -7.46
C ILE A 338 -13.34 -7.77 -7.09
N SER A 339 -13.32 -8.11 -5.81
CA SER A 339 -12.52 -9.24 -5.34
C SER A 339 -13.20 -10.04 -4.25
N THR A 340 -12.84 -11.31 -4.18
CA THR A 340 -13.17 -12.19 -3.07
C THR A 340 -12.04 -12.11 -2.06
N VAL A 341 -12.37 -11.73 -0.83
CA VAL A 341 -11.47 -11.78 0.33
C VAL A 341 -11.80 -13.04 1.11
N ASP A 342 -10.93 -14.02 1.02
CA ASP A 342 -11.13 -15.37 1.52
C ASP A 342 -10.27 -15.64 2.76
N GLN A 343 -10.94 -16.08 3.81
CA GLN A 343 -10.37 -16.36 5.13
C GLN A 343 -9.83 -17.80 5.30
N GLN A 344 -9.82 -18.60 4.22
CA GLN A 344 -9.21 -19.93 4.15
C GLN A 344 -9.60 -20.88 5.30
N LYS A 345 -10.91 -20.99 5.55
CA LYS A 345 -11.48 -22.02 6.43
C LYS A 345 -12.02 -23.17 5.58
N SER A 346 -12.02 -24.39 6.12
CA SER A 346 -12.51 -25.61 5.44
C SER A 346 -13.78 -25.35 4.61
N ALA A 347 -13.69 -25.66 3.33
CA ALA A 347 -14.68 -25.27 2.32
C ALA A 347 -15.21 -26.46 1.54
N ILE A 348 -16.43 -26.29 1.05
CA ILE A 348 -17.01 -27.07 -0.02
C ILE A 348 -17.13 -26.12 -1.20
N LEU A 349 -16.37 -26.37 -2.26
CA LEU A 349 -16.37 -25.61 -3.50
C LEU A 349 -17.38 -26.18 -4.49
N ILE A 350 -17.84 -25.33 -5.40
CA ILE A 350 -18.65 -25.72 -6.55
C ILE A 350 -17.70 -25.81 -7.76
N GLU A 351 -17.38 -27.03 -8.17
CA GLU A 351 -16.59 -27.29 -9.36
C GLU A 351 -17.52 -27.39 -10.57
N ILE A 352 -17.25 -26.62 -11.62
CA ILE A 352 -18.07 -26.55 -12.83
C ILE A 352 -17.16 -26.83 -14.04
N ASP A 353 -17.42 -27.95 -14.70
CA ASP A 353 -16.78 -28.32 -15.96
C ASP A 353 -17.77 -28.16 -17.10
N VAL A 354 -17.40 -27.40 -18.13
CA VAL A 354 -18.18 -27.24 -19.36
C VAL A 354 -17.26 -27.32 -20.57
N GLN A 355 -17.77 -27.84 -21.69
CA GLN A 355 -17.04 -27.91 -22.95
C GLN A 355 -17.90 -27.37 -24.09
N GLU A 356 -17.25 -26.80 -25.11
CA GLU A 356 -17.90 -26.37 -26.37
C GLU A 356 -19.18 -25.54 -26.20
N ARG A 357 -19.07 -24.22 -26.37
CA ARG A 357 -20.24 -23.37 -26.50
C ARG A 357 -21.04 -23.77 -27.76
N LEU A 358 -22.35 -23.92 -27.62
CA LEU A 358 -23.25 -24.40 -28.68
C LEU A 358 -23.43 -23.40 -29.83
N SER A 359 -23.34 -22.10 -29.55
CA SER A 359 -23.46 -21.03 -30.55
C SER A 359 -22.51 -19.87 -30.22
N ALA A 360 -22.06 -19.17 -31.28
CA ALA A 360 -21.34 -17.91 -31.18
C ALA A 360 -22.29 -16.70 -31.10
N GLU A 361 -23.60 -16.89 -31.29
CA GLU A 361 -24.60 -15.82 -31.16
C GLU A 361 -24.72 -15.36 -29.70
N HIS A 362 -24.92 -14.05 -29.52
CA HIS A 362 -25.00 -13.41 -28.20
C HIS A 362 -23.81 -13.74 -27.28
N GLU A 363 -22.60 -13.72 -27.84
CA GLU A 363 -21.36 -14.16 -27.17
C GLU A 363 -21.16 -13.56 -25.78
N GLU A 364 -21.46 -12.27 -25.60
CA GLU A 364 -21.33 -11.55 -24.33
C GLU A 364 -22.37 -12.00 -23.28
N GLU A 365 -23.60 -12.30 -23.71
CA GLU A 365 -24.68 -12.74 -22.82
C GLU A 365 -24.56 -14.22 -22.46
N ASN A 366 -23.97 -15.00 -23.36
CA ASN A 366 -23.82 -16.46 -23.24
C ASN A 366 -22.41 -16.89 -22.81
N ASN A 367 -21.56 -15.95 -22.40
CA ASN A 367 -20.28 -16.30 -21.78
C ASN A 367 -20.49 -17.00 -20.43
N PHE A 368 -19.46 -17.74 -20.00
CA PHE A 368 -19.52 -18.61 -18.82
C PHE A 368 -19.99 -17.88 -17.55
N ILE A 369 -19.44 -16.69 -17.28
CA ILE A 369 -19.77 -15.87 -16.12
C ILE A 369 -21.18 -15.28 -16.23
N SER A 370 -21.57 -14.79 -17.40
CA SER A 370 -22.89 -14.20 -17.66
C SER A 370 -24.01 -15.21 -17.43
N VAL A 371 -23.83 -16.46 -17.88
CA VAL A 371 -24.81 -17.54 -17.69
C VAL A 371 -24.98 -17.84 -16.21
N ILE A 372 -23.88 -18.08 -15.48
CA ILE A 372 -23.92 -18.34 -14.03
C ILE A 372 -24.62 -17.19 -13.29
N ARG A 373 -24.25 -15.94 -13.58
CA ARG A 373 -24.84 -14.76 -12.94
C ARG A 373 -26.35 -14.68 -13.20
N ARG A 374 -26.79 -14.97 -14.42
CA ARG A 374 -28.22 -15.00 -14.79
C ARG A 374 -28.97 -16.09 -14.02
N SER A 375 -28.42 -17.31 -13.94
CA SER A 375 -29.00 -18.43 -13.19
C SER A 375 -29.18 -18.09 -11.71
N VAL A 376 -28.16 -17.53 -11.07
CA VAL A 376 -28.22 -17.12 -9.66
C VAL A 376 -29.26 -16.03 -9.43
N LYS A 377 -29.35 -15.05 -10.34
CA LYS A 377 -30.36 -13.99 -10.28
C LYS A 377 -31.78 -14.52 -10.39
N GLN A 378 -32.02 -15.57 -11.18
CA GLN A 378 -33.34 -16.20 -11.30
C GLN A 378 -33.67 -17.05 -10.05
N TYR A 379 -32.67 -17.70 -9.47
CA TYR A 379 -32.82 -18.53 -8.27
C TYR A 379 -33.14 -17.70 -7.01
N SER A 380 -32.39 -16.62 -6.76
CA SER A 380 -32.48 -15.86 -5.51
C SER A 380 -33.27 -14.57 -5.64
N LYS A 381 -34.16 -14.32 -4.67
CA LYS A 381 -34.85 -13.04 -4.51
C LYS A 381 -34.01 -11.97 -3.81
N GLY A 382 -32.98 -12.38 -3.06
CA GLY A 382 -32.06 -11.49 -2.35
C GLY A 382 -30.68 -11.38 -3.04
N PRO A 383 -29.84 -10.41 -2.66
CA PRO A 383 -28.51 -10.25 -3.24
C PRO A 383 -27.65 -11.47 -2.92
N MET A 384 -27.01 -12.03 -3.94
CA MET A 384 -26.08 -13.15 -3.83
C MET A 384 -24.82 -12.82 -4.61
N ALA A 385 -23.69 -13.39 -4.20
CA ALA A 385 -22.44 -13.30 -4.93
C ALA A 385 -21.76 -14.67 -4.97
N LEU A 386 -21.14 -14.95 -6.11
CA LEU A 386 -20.29 -16.11 -6.34
C LEU A 386 -18.95 -15.63 -6.90
N GLY A 387 -17.90 -16.32 -6.54
CA GLY A 387 -16.52 -15.94 -6.83
C GLY A 387 -15.63 -17.13 -6.61
N GLY A 388 -14.40 -16.99 -7.06
CA GLY A 388 -13.46 -18.09 -7.17
C GLY A 388 -12.63 -17.91 -8.40
N ILE A 389 -12.16 -19.02 -8.95
CA ILE A 389 -11.26 -19.06 -10.09
C ILE A 389 -11.80 -20.02 -11.14
N PHE A 390 -11.44 -19.76 -12.39
CA PHE A 390 -11.67 -20.70 -13.47
C PHE A 390 -10.50 -20.63 -14.45
N ARG A 391 -10.37 -21.66 -15.26
CA ARG A 391 -9.37 -21.74 -16.32
C ARG A 391 -10.05 -22.11 -17.63
N ILE A 392 -9.50 -21.59 -18.72
CA ILE A 392 -9.90 -21.98 -20.06
C ILE A 392 -8.80 -22.90 -20.58
N GLU A 393 -9.07 -24.20 -20.61
CA GLU A 393 -8.08 -25.19 -21.03
C GLU A 393 -7.86 -25.20 -22.54
N LYS A 394 -8.92 -24.94 -23.31
CA LYS A 394 -8.93 -24.94 -24.77
C LYS A 394 -9.85 -23.84 -25.30
N GLY A 395 -9.43 -23.19 -26.38
CA GLY A 395 -10.16 -22.10 -27.03
C GLY A 395 -9.44 -20.76 -26.89
N THR A 396 -10.04 -19.73 -27.48
CA THR A 396 -9.56 -18.34 -27.43
C THR A 396 -10.60 -17.45 -26.77
N VAL A 397 -10.15 -16.36 -26.16
CA VAL A 397 -11.03 -15.33 -25.57
C VAL A 397 -10.76 -13.99 -26.20
N LYS A 398 -11.80 -13.17 -26.31
CA LYS A 398 -11.67 -11.73 -26.43
C LYS A 398 -11.37 -11.19 -25.04
N ALA A 399 -10.11 -10.84 -24.80
CA ALA A 399 -9.62 -10.31 -23.53
C ALA A 399 -9.66 -8.78 -23.51
#